data_AF-A0A6N8F6N3-F1
#
_entry.id   AF-A0A6N8F6N3-F1
#
_cell.length_a   1.000
_cell.length_b   1.000
_cell.length_c   1.000
_cell.angle_alpha   90.00
_cell.angle_beta   90.00
_cell.angle_gamma   90.00
#
_symmetry.space_group_name_H-M   'P 1'
#
loop_
_entity.id
_entity.type
_entity.pdbx_description
1 polymer ?
#
loop_
_entity_poly.entity_id
_entity_poly.type
_entity_poly.pdbx_seq_one_letter_code
_entity_poly.pdbx_strand_id
1 'polypeptide(L)' 'MDLERGSDVIGDRSFHTDKEVALTYASYFIEGLKQANFPSIGKHFPGHGSTKEDSHFHSPIDKRNFADIIENDGSVLKSS' A
#
# COMPACT_ATOMS: atom_id res chain seq x y z
N MET A 1 -0.70 1.63 -2.58
CA MET A 1 -1.28 0.36 -2.17
C MET A 1 -0.49 -0.09 -0.98
N ASP A 2 -1.16 -0.53 0.07
CA ASP A 2 -0.51 -1.09 1.26
C ASP A 2 -0.31 -2.60 1.10
N LEU A 3 0.74 -3.14 1.71
CA LEU A 3 0.99 -4.58 1.78
C LEU A 3 0.38 -5.14 3.07
N GLU A 4 -0.24 -6.31 3.04
CA GLU A 4 -0.75 -6.87 4.29
C GLU A 4 0.41 -7.40 5.15
N ARG A 5 0.66 -6.74 6.28
CA ARG A 5 1.80 -7.01 7.17
C ARG A 5 1.44 -6.84 8.65
N GLY A 6 0.20 -7.17 9.03
CA GLY A 6 -0.26 -7.17 10.42
C GLY A 6 -0.88 -5.85 10.88
N SER A 7 -1.45 -5.08 9.95
CA SER A 7 -2.25 -3.90 10.29
C SER A 7 -3.67 -4.31 10.66
N ASP A 8 -4.20 -3.80 11.77
CA ASP A 8 -5.56 -4.11 12.21
C ASP A 8 -6.63 -3.55 11.25
N VAL A 9 -6.24 -2.62 10.36
CA VAL A 9 -7.15 -1.97 9.41
C VAL A 9 -6.92 -2.33 7.96
N ILE A 10 -5.70 -2.64 7.50
CA ILE A 10 -5.46 -2.93 6.07
C ILE A 10 -6.08 -4.27 5.68
N GLY A 11 -5.58 -5.39 6.22
CA GLY A 11 -6.13 -6.73 6.01
C GLY A 11 -6.48 -7.00 4.53
N ASP A 12 -7.73 -7.38 4.29
CA ASP A 12 -8.28 -7.72 2.97
C ASP A 12 -8.33 -6.55 1.95
N ARG A 13 -7.97 -5.33 2.39
CA ARG A 13 -7.85 -4.15 1.49
C ARG A 13 -6.50 -4.09 0.79
N SER A 14 -5.54 -4.94 1.19
CA SER A 14 -4.30 -5.14 0.45
C SER A 14 -4.51 -6.13 -0.70
N PHE A 15 -3.79 -5.92 -1.80
CA PHE A 15 -3.74 -6.91 -2.87
C PHE A 15 -2.95 -8.17 -2.48
N HIS A 16 -1.88 -8.01 -1.70
CA HIS A 16 -1.01 -9.12 -1.31
C HIS A 16 0.02 -8.71 -0.23
N THR A 17 0.61 -9.69 0.46
CA THR A 17 1.68 -9.50 1.46
C THR A 17 3.05 -9.30 0.79
N ASP A 18 3.28 -10.00 -0.32
CA ASP A 18 4.44 -9.87 -1.22
C ASP A 18 4.32 -8.63 -2.12
N LYS A 19 5.40 -7.85 -2.17
CA LYS A 19 5.49 -6.57 -2.89
C LYS A 19 5.36 -6.74 -4.41
N GLU A 20 6.02 -7.73 -5.00
CA GLU A 20 6.06 -7.91 -6.45
C GLU A 20 4.70 -8.43 -6.97
N VAL A 21 4.04 -9.29 -6.19
CA VAL A 21 2.66 -9.72 -6.46
C VAL A 21 1.69 -8.54 -6.35
N ALA A 22 1.80 -7.73 -5.30
CA ALA A 22 0.95 -6.55 -5.12
C ALA A 22 1.14 -5.52 -6.25
N LEU A 23 2.38 -5.29 -6.70
CA LEU A 23 2.69 -4.45 -7.87
C LEU A 23 2.02 -4.96 -9.15
N THR A 24 2.10 -6.27 -9.38
CA THR A 24 1.49 -6.90 -10.55
C THR A 24 -0.02 -6.66 -10.56
N TYR A 25 -0.73 -6.95 -9.46
CA TYR A 25 -2.18 -6.72 -9.40
C TYR A 25 -2.55 -5.24 -9.44
N ALA A 26 -1.79 -4.37 -8.77
CA ALA A 26 -2.02 -2.93 -8.82
C ALA A 26 -1.90 -2.38 -10.25
N SER A 27 -0.92 -2.84 -11.03
CA SER A 27 -0.75 -2.42 -12.43
C SER A 27 -1.95 -2.80 -13.31
N TYR A 28 -2.47 -4.01 -13.19
CA TYR A 28 -3.66 -4.44 -13.92
C TYR A 28 -4.91 -3.66 -13.48
N PHE A 29 -5.05 -3.39 -12.17
CA PHE A 29 -6.16 -2.60 -11.65
C PHE A 29 -6.13 -1.16 -12.19
N ILE A 30 -4.97 -0.53 -12.20
CA ILE A 30 -4.77 0.83 -12.75
C ILE A 30 -5.07 0.86 -14.24
N GLU A 31 -4.61 -0.13 -15.00
CA GLU A 31 -4.89 -0.23 -16.43
C GLU A 31 -6.40 -0.39 -16.68
N GLY A 32 -7.11 -1.17 -15.87
CA GLY A 32 -8.57 -1.28 -15.94
C GLY A 32 -9.29 0.04 -15.66
N LEU A 33 -8.87 0.80 -14.65
CA LEU A 33 -9.43 2.13 -14.36
C LEU A 33 -9.19 3.10 -15.52
N LYS A 34 -7.98 3.09 -16.09
CA LYS A 34 -7.61 3.92 -17.23
C LYS A 34 -8.45 3.60 -18.46
N GLN A 35 -8.67 2.31 -18.77
CA GLN A 35 -9.55 1.88 -19.87
C GLN A 35 -11.00 2.33 -19.66
N ALA A 36 -11.46 2.41 -18.42
CA ALA A 36 -12.76 2.96 -18.05
C ALA A 36 -12.78 4.50 -17.95
N ASN A 37 -11.67 5.18 -18.28
CA ASN A 37 -11.50 6.64 -18.19
C ASN A 37 -11.64 7.20 -16.76
N PHE A 38 -11.28 6.40 -15.75
CA PHE A 38 -11.21 6.80 -14.35
C PHE A 38 -9.76 7.00 -13.89
N PRO A 39 -9.47 8.00 -13.05
CA PRO A 39 -8.17 8.14 -12.42
C PRO A 39 -7.95 7.07 -11.35
N SER A 40 -6.70 6.64 -11.17
CA SER A 40 -6.29 5.80 -10.05
C SER A 40 -5.65 6.64 -8.94
N ILE A 41 -5.87 6.25 -7.68
CA ILE A 41 -5.24 6.90 -6.52
C ILE A 41 -4.57 5.83 -5.67
N GLY A 42 -3.26 5.94 -5.52
CA GLY A 42 -2.48 5.14 -4.60
C GLY A 42 -2.68 5.59 -3.16
N LYS A 43 -3.02 4.66 -2.27
CA LYS A 43 -3.02 4.86 -0.81
C LYS A 43 -2.45 3.64 -0.08
N HIS A 44 -1.90 3.78 1.13
CA HIS A 44 -1.56 5.02 1.82
C HIS A 44 -0.05 5.24 1.71
N PHE A 45 0.40 6.40 1.21
CA PHE A 45 1.84 6.70 1.16
C PHE A 45 2.34 7.13 2.55
N PRO A 46 3.53 6.68 3.00
CA PRO A 46 4.49 5.80 2.32
C PRO A 46 4.24 4.29 2.50
N GLY A 47 3.29 3.91 3.34
CA GLY A 47 2.84 2.53 3.55
C GLY A 47 2.25 2.37 4.95
N HIS A 48 1.01 1.90 5.05
CA HIS A 48 0.30 1.68 6.32
C HIS A 48 0.22 0.18 6.70
N GLY A 49 0.57 -0.70 5.77
CA GLY A 49 0.50 -2.15 5.95
C GLY A 49 1.24 -2.72 7.17
N SER A 50 2.33 -2.07 7.56
CA SER A 50 3.23 -2.51 8.62
C SER A 50 2.97 -1.86 9.98
N THR A 51 1.99 -0.95 10.08
CA THR A 51 1.58 -0.35 11.36
C THR A 51 0.33 -1.05 11.87
N LYS A 52 0.42 -1.60 13.08
CA LYS A 52 -0.67 -2.33 13.71
C LYS A 52 -1.86 -1.42 14.05
N GLU A 53 -1.56 -0.26 14.60
CA GLU A 53 -2.54 0.66 15.17
C GLU A 53 -3.48 1.24 14.10
N ASP A 54 -4.76 1.34 14.47
CA ASP A 54 -5.77 2.04 13.67
C ASP A 54 -5.56 3.56 13.74
N SER A 55 -5.26 4.16 12.59
CA SER A 55 -5.10 5.60 12.43
C SER A 55 -6.35 6.44 12.77
N HIS A 56 -7.53 5.83 12.84
CA HIS A 56 -8.75 6.56 13.24
C HIS A 56 -8.77 6.91 14.74
N PHE A 57 -8.00 6.17 15.56
CA PHE A 57 -7.98 6.33 17.02
C PHE A 57 -6.61 6.71 17.57
N HIS A 58 -5.54 6.33 16.88
CA HIS A 58 -4.16 6.53 17.31
C HIS A 58 -3.32 7.12 16.18
N SER A 59 -2.11 7.58 16.52
CA SER A 59 -1.12 8.02 15.53
C SER A 59 -0.13 6.88 15.31
N PRO A 60 -0.34 5.99 14.31
CA PRO A 60 0.51 4.83 14.09
C PRO A 60 1.96 5.25 13.85
N ILE A 61 2.90 4.60 14.56
CA ILE A 61 4.33 4.83 14.40
C ILE A 61 4.98 3.57 13.83
N ASP A 62 5.54 3.69 12.63
CA ASP A 62 6.48 2.71 12.11
C ASP A 62 7.90 3.05 12.59
N LYS A 63 8.56 2.07 13.24
CA LYS A 63 9.91 2.26 13.81
C LYS A 63 11.04 1.90 12.84
N ARG A 64 10.71 1.42 11.64
CA ARG A 64 11.71 1.11 10.59
C ARG A 64 12.35 2.40 10.06
N ASN A 65 13.51 2.27 9.44
CA ASN A 65 14.13 3.42 8.77
C ASN A 65 13.24 3.87 7.61
N PHE A 66 13.13 5.18 7.41
CA PHE A 66 12.33 5.74 6.31
C PHE A 66 12.78 5.24 4.93
N ALA A 67 14.08 5.05 4.72
CA ALA A 67 14.60 4.49 3.46
C ALA A 67 14.05 3.07 3.21
N ASP A 68 14.05 2.22 4.25
CA ASP A 68 13.53 0.86 4.17
C ASP A 68 12.03 0.87 3.88
N ILE A 69 11.27 1.78 4.50
CA ILE A 69 9.83 1.93 4.25
C ILE A 69 9.57 2.32 2.78
N ILE A 70 10.34 3.27 2.26
CA ILE A 70 10.19 3.71 0.87
C ILE A 70 10.55 2.60 -0.12
N GLU A 71 11.63 1.86 0.13
CA GLU A 71 12.05 0.77 -0.73
C GLU A 71 11.05 -0.39 -0.74
N ASN A 72 10.58 -0.79 0.43
CA ASN A 72 9.79 -2.01 0.61
C ASN A 72 8.28 -1.83 0.47
N ASP A 73 7.76 -0.64 0.77
CA ASP A 73 6.32 -0.37 0.77
C ASP A 73 5.96 0.79 -0.17
N GLY A 74 6.72 1.89 -0.09
CA GLY A 74 6.44 3.10 -0.87
C GLY A 74 6.65 2.95 -2.38
N SER A 75 7.48 2.02 -2.82
CA SER A 75 7.72 1.74 -4.25
C SER A 75 6.46 1.24 -4.97
N VAL A 76 5.56 0.54 -4.28
CA VAL A 76 4.26 0.11 -4.82
C VAL A 76 3.38 1.31 -5.22
N LEU A 77 3.61 2.46 -4.60
CA LEU A 77 2.88 3.71 -4.84
C LEU A 77 3.55 4.63 -5.87
N LYS A 78 4.80 4.36 -6.25
CA LYS A 78 5.57 5.19 -7.19
C LYS A 78 5.56 4.67 -8.63
N SER A 79 5.14 3.43 -8.83
CA SER A 79 5.15 2.76 -10.15
C SER A 79 3.87 2.97 -10.98
N SER A 80 2.95 3.82 -10.51
CA SER A 80 1.68 4.17 -11.17
C SER A 80 1.73 5.51 -11.87
#